data_AF-A0A947TBZ8-F1
#
_entry.id   AF-A0A947TBZ8-F1
#
_cell.length_a   1.000
_cell.length_b   1.000
_cell.length_c   1.000
_cell.angle_alpha   90.00
_cell.angle_beta   90.00
_cell.angle_gamma   90.00
#
_symmetry.space_group_name_H-M   'P 1'
#
loop_
_entity.id
_entity.type
_entity.pdbx_description
1 polymer ?
#
loop_
_entity_poly.entity_id
_entity_poly.type
_entity_poly.pdbx_seq_one_letter_code
_entity_poly.pdbx_strand_id
1 'polypeptide(L)'
;MTAFTDYVIKDIALADYGRAEIAIAETEMPGLMATREEYGAAQPLKGARITGSLHMTIQTAVLIETLVALGAEVRWATCNIYSTQDHAAAALAAQDIPVFAIK
;
A
#
# COMPACT_ATOMS: atom_id res chain seq x y z
N MET A 1 -14.80 12.46 -13.30
CA MET A 1 -13.64 11.62 -12.98
C MET A 1 -14.11 10.18 -13.04
N THR A 2 -13.52 9.35 -13.88
CA THR A 2 -13.79 7.91 -13.90
C THR A 2 -13.35 7.32 -12.57
N ALA A 3 -14.22 6.54 -11.92
CA ALA A 3 -13.84 5.82 -10.71
C ALA A 3 -12.66 4.87 -11.04
N PHE A 4 -11.66 4.81 -10.17
CA PHE A 4 -10.61 3.81 -10.26
C PHE A 4 -11.23 2.42 -10.01
N THR A 5 -10.95 1.45 -10.89
CA THR A 5 -11.55 0.10 -10.84
C THR A 5 -10.53 -1.01 -10.97
N ASP A 6 -9.23 -0.70 -10.98
CA ASP A 6 -8.15 -1.68 -11.18
C ASP A 6 -7.68 -2.25 -9.83
N TYR A 7 -8.61 -2.85 -9.09
CA TYR A 7 -8.36 -3.53 -7.83
C TYR A 7 -9.42 -4.62 -7.58
N VAL A 8 -9.07 -5.63 -6.79
CA VAL A 8 -10.01 -6.64 -6.27
C VAL A 8 -9.72 -6.82 -4.79
N ILE A 9 -10.62 -6.27 -3.96
CA ILE A 9 -10.56 -6.31 -2.51
C ILE A 9 -11.93 -6.74 -1.97
N LYS A 10 -12.03 -6.96 -0.65
CA LYS A 10 -13.26 -7.41 -0.02
C LYS A 10 -14.32 -6.31 0.11
N ASP A 11 -13.92 -5.15 0.62
CA ASP A 11 -14.83 -4.05 0.92
C ASP A 11 -14.07 -2.72 0.95
N ILE A 12 -14.40 -1.81 0.03
CA ILE A 12 -13.77 -0.48 -0.06
C ILE A 12 -14.18 0.44 1.10
N ALA A 13 -15.32 0.17 1.77
CA ALA A 13 -15.78 0.98 2.90
C ALA A 13 -14.86 0.90 4.12
N LEU A 14 -13.93 -0.07 4.15
CA LEU A 14 -12.93 -0.22 5.20
C LEU A 14 -11.72 0.73 5.06
N ALA A 15 -11.66 1.53 3.99
CA ALA A 15 -10.49 2.35 3.68
C ALA A 15 -10.13 3.34 4.79
N ASP A 16 -11.11 4.01 5.41
CA ASP A 16 -10.86 4.99 6.46
C ASP A 16 -10.29 4.33 7.73
N TYR A 17 -10.77 3.14 8.07
CA TYR A 17 -10.22 2.36 9.18
C TYR A 17 -8.78 1.93 8.88
N GLY A 18 -8.53 1.42 7.68
CA GLY A 18 -7.17 1.05 7.27
C GLY A 18 -6.22 2.25 7.25
N ARG A 19 -6.69 3.43 6.85
CA ARG A 19 -5.90 4.67 6.89
C ARG A 19 -5.50 5.04 8.32
N ALA A 20 -6.43 4.93 9.27
CA ALA A 20 -6.15 5.21 10.67
C ALA A 20 -5.09 4.26 11.24
N GLU A 21 -5.16 2.97 10.92
CA GLU A 21 -4.16 1.99 11.37
C GLU A 21 -2.81 2.13 10.66
N ILE A 22 -2.80 2.49 9.37
CA ILE A 22 -1.55 2.82 8.65
C ILE A 22 -0.85 3.99 9.34
N ALA A 23 -1.57 5.06 9.68
CA ALA A 23 -0.98 6.22 10.37
C ALA A 23 -0.38 5.85 11.73
N ILE A 24 -1.00 4.91 12.47
CA ILE A 24 -0.42 4.36 13.70
C ILE A 24 0.82 3.52 13.39
N ALA A 25 0.78 2.66 12.37
CA ALA A 25 1.91 1.81 12.01
C ALA A 25 3.12 2.61 11.54
N GLU A 26 2.93 3.76 10.88
CA GLU A 26 4.02 4.67 10.51
C GLU A 26 4.84 5.13 11.72
N THR A 27 4.22 5.34 12.89
CA THR A 27 4.96 5.72 14.11
C THR A 27 5.84 4.59 14.64
N GLU A 28 5.51 3.33 14.33
CA GLU A 28 6.24 2.13 14.73
C GLU A 28 7.20 1.61 13.64
N MET A 29 7.29 2.28 12.49
CA MET A 29 8.15 1.88 11.35
C MET A 29 9.16 2.97 10.97
N PRO A 30 10.02 3.43 11.91
CA PRO A 30 10.91 4.57 11.70
C PRO A 30 11.89 4.37 10.54
N GLY A 31 12.30 3.13 10.24
CA GLY A 31 13.18 2.84 9.11
C GLY A 31 12.56 3.17 7.76
N LEU A 32 11.27 2.87 7.56
CA LEU A 32 10.57 3.23 6.33
C LEU A 32 10.31 4.74 6.26
N MET A 33 9.97 5.37 7.38
CA MET A 33 9.75 6.82 7.41
C MET A 33 11.03 7.60 7.10
N ALA A 34 12.16 7.20 7.69
CA ALA A 34 13.47 7.77 7.37
C ALA A 34 13.84 7.55 5.89
N THR A 35 13.52 6.37 5.32
CA THR A 35 13.74 6.11 3.89
C THR A 35 12.93 7.07 3.00
N ARG A 36 11.67 7.35 3.38
CA ARG A 36 10.84 8.35 2.67
C ARG A 36 11.43 9.75 2.78
N GLU A 37 11.88 10.16 3.96
CA GLU A 37 12.48 11.47 4.19
C GLU A 37 13.79 11.65 3.39
N GLU A 38 14.67 10.66 3.44
CA GLU A 38 15.98 10.71 2.78
C GLU A 38 15.88 10.69 1.25
N TYR A 39 15.02 9.83 0.70
CA TYR A 39 15.01 9.56 -0.75
C TYR A 39 13.78 10.09 -1.49
N GLY A 40 12.76 10.59 -0.78
CA GLY A 40 11.52 11.07 -1.37
C GLY A 40 11.76 12.18 -2.41
N ALA A 41 12.61 13.17 -2.10
CA ALA A 41 12.90 14.26 -3.06
C ALA A 41 13.68 13.77 -4.30
N ALA A 42 14.53 12.75 -4.14
CA ALA A 42 15.35 12.21 -5.23
C ALA A 42 14.56 11.33 -6.20
N GLN A 43 13.39 10.82 -5.77
CA GLN A 43 12.53 9.93 -6.58
C GLN A 43 13.30 8.78 -7.25
N PRO A 44 14.11 8.00 -6.51
CA PRO A 44 15.04 7.03 -7.12
C PRO A 44 14.33 5.87 -7.83
N LEU A 45 13.05 5.62 -7.54
CA LEU A 45 12.25 4.59 -8.18
C LEU A 45 11.37 5.13 -9.31
N LYS A 46 11.54 6.40 -9.71
CA LYS A 46 10.77 7.00 -10.80
C LYS A 46 10.86 6.17 -12.08
N GLY A 47 9.70 5.76 -12.59
CA GLY A 47 9.58 4.94 -13.80
C GLY A 47 9.74 3.44 -13.57
N ALA A 48 10.04 3.00 -12.34
CA ALA A 48 9.99 1.59 -11.98
C ALA A 48 8.53 1.12 -11.86
N ARG A 49 8.26 -0.08 -12.35
CA ARG A 49 6.97 -0.77 -12.20
C ARG A 49 7.19 -2.03 -11.37
N ILE A 50 6.68 -2.04 -10.14
CA ILE A 50 6.95 -3.08 -9.14
C ILE A 50 5.68 -3.89 -8.92
N THR A 51 5.78 -5.21 -9.09
CA THR A 51 4.73 -6.15 -8.65
C THR A 51 5.18 -6.82 -7.36
N GLY A 52 4.38 -6.70 -6.30
CA GLY A 52 4.65 -7.32 -5.01
C GLY A 52 3.70 -8.46 -4.68
N SER A 53 4.24 -9.46 -3.98
CA SER A 53 3.51 -10.63 -3.49
C SER A 53 3.91 -10.94 -2.05
N LEU A 54 3.79 -9.97 -1.16
CA LEU A 54 3.90 -10.15 0.30
C LEU A 54 2.51 -10.18 0.92
N HIS A 55 2.39 -10.62 2.17
CA HIS A 55 1.13 -10.57 2.91
C HIS A 55 0.55 -9.15 2.87
N MET A 56 -0.71 -9.02 2.46
CA MET A 56 -1.36 -7.71 2.36
C MET A 56 -1.86 -7.24 3.74
N THR A 57 -0.93 -6.78 4.57
CA THR A 57 -1.17 -6.26 5.94
C THR A 57 -0.99 -4.75 6.01
N ILE A 58 -1.29 -4.15 7.17
CA ILE A 58 -1.00 -2.75 7.49
C ILE A 58 0.50 -2.44 7.30
N GLN A 59 1.39 -3.31 7.76
CA GLN A 59 2.84 -3.11 7.64
C GLN A 59 3.28 -3.09 6.18
N THR A 60 2.71 -3.99 5.36
CA THR A 60 2.96 -4.00 3.92
C THR A 60 2.38 -2.77 3.23
N ALA A 61 1.26 -2.21 3.71
CA ALA A 61 0.74 -0.95 3.19
C ALA A 61 1.73 0.21 3.39
N VAL A 62 2.37 0.30 4.57
CA VAL A 62 3.42 1.29 4.82
C VAL A 62 4.62 1.09 3.87
N LEU A 63 5.01 -0.15 3.59
CA LEU A 63 6.03 -0.47 2.60
C LEU A 63 5.63 -0.03 1.19
N ILE A 64 4.41 -0.34 0.76
CA ILE A 64 3.89 0.01 -0.58
C ILE A 64 3.87 1.53 -0.75
N GLU A 65 3.32 2.25 0.22
CA GLU A 65 3.29 3.72 0.20
C GLU A 65 4.70 4.32 0.23
N THR A 66 5.67 3.63 0.84
CA THR A 66 7.08 4.03 0.75
C THR A 66 7.58 3.90 -0.69
N LEU A 67 7.36 2.76 -1.35
CA LEU A 67 7.76 2.59 -2.75
C LEU A 67 7.15 3.65 -3.68
N VAL A 68 5.87 3.96 -3.48
CA VAL A 68 5.15 5.03 -4.20
C VAL A 68 5.76 6.40 -3.88
N ALA A 69 6.03 6.70 -2.62
CA ALA A 69 6.67 7.94 -2.21
C ALA A 69 8.07 8.12 -2.81
N LEU A 70 8.78 7.02 -3.12
CA LEU A 70 10.07 7.03 -3.83
C LEU A 70 9.93 7.06 -5.37
N GLY A 71 8.71 7.10 -5.90
CA GLY A 71 8.39 7.32 -7.31
C GLY A 71 8.00 6.07 -8.11
N ALA A 72 7.83 4.91 -7.48
CA ALA A 72 7.44 3.69 -8.16
C ALA A 72 5.94 3.65 -8.51
N GLU A 73 5.62 3.01 -9.63
CA GLU A 73 4.28 2.47 -9.91
C GLU A 73 4.21 1.05 -9.35
N VAL A 74 3.18 0.75 -8.57
CA VAL A 74 3.06 -0.53 -7.84
C VAL A 74 1.79 -1.27 -8.20
N ARG A 75 1.86 -2.60 -8.22
CA ARG A 75 0.71 -3.52 -8.20
C ARG A 75 0.95 -4.58 -7.15
N TRP A 76 -0.07 -4.98 -6.41
CA TRP A 76 0.13 -5.89 -5.29
C TRP A 76 -0.89 -7.03 -5.24
N ALA A 77 -0.42 -8.20 -4.84
CA ALA A 77 -1.24 -9.35 -4.48
C ALA A 77 -0.76 -9.94 -3.15
N THR A 78 -1.64 -10.65 -2.44
CA THR A 78 -1.23 -11.39 -1.25
C THR A 78 -0.59 -12.73 -1.61
N CYS A 79 0.47 -13.15 -0.93
CA CYS A 79 1.07 -14.48 -1.12
C CYS A 79 0.48 -15.57 -0.22
N ASN A 80 -0.46 -15.22 0.66
CA ASN A 80 -1.14 -16.21 1.51
C ASN A 80 -2.62 -15.88 1.63
N ILE A 81 -3.45 -16.90 1.37
CA ILE A 81 -4.91 -16.81 1.26
C ILE A 81 -5.60 -16.30 2.52
N TYR A 82 -4.98 -16.37 3.70
CA TYR A 82 -5.58 -15.90 4.96
C TYR A 82 -4.86 -14.71 5.58
N SER A 83 -3.81 -14.19 4.92
CA SER A 83 -2.94 -13.17 5.52
C SER A 83 -3.41 -11.74 5.28
N THR A 84 -4.33 -11.54 4.33
CA THR A 84 -4.84 -10.21 4.02
C THR A 84 -5.54 -9.60 5.23
N GLN A 85 -5.21 -8.35 5.54
CA GLN A 85 -6.02 -7.47 6.36
C GLN A 85 -6.85 -6.60 5.41
N ASP A 86 -8.14 -6.89 5.31
CA ASP A 86 -9.00 -6.32 4.26
C ASP A 86 -9.05 -4.77 4.30
N HIS A 87 -8.97 -4.18 5.50
CA HIS A 87 -8.92 -2.72 5.67
C HIS A 87 -7.60 -2.11 5.15
N ALA A 88 -6.47 -2.81 5.27
CA ALA A 88 -5.20 -2.37 4.69
C ALA A 88 -5.26 -2.38 3.16
N ALA A 89 -5.83 -3.44 2.57
CA ALA A 89 -6.06 -3.53 1.14
C ALA A 89 -6.99 -2.41 0.64
N ALA A 90 -8.07 -2.13 1.37
CA ALA A 90 -9.01 -1.06 1.06
C ALA A 90 -8.37 0.34 1.10
N ALA A 91 -7.54 0.61 2.11
CA ALA A 91 -6.86 1.89 2.26
C ALA A 91 -5.87 2.19 1.12
N LEU A 92 -5.26 1.16 0.54
CA LEU A 92 -4.42 1.30 -0.66
C LEU A 92 -5.25 1.49 -1.92
N ALA A 93 -6.30 0.67 -2.11
CA ALA A 93 -7.18 0.79 -3.27
C ALA A 93 -7.87 2.16 -3.36
N ALA A 94 -8.23 2.75 -2.22
CA ALA A 94 -8.80 4.10 -2.14
C ALA A 94 -7.83 5.23 -2.53
N GLN A 95 -6.53 4.94 -2.61
CA GLN A 95 -5.49 5.85 -3.12
C GLN A 95 -5.12 5.54 -4.59
N ASP A 96 -5.97 4.83 -5.30
CA ASP A 96 -5.74 4.40 -6.69
C ASP A 96 -4.52 3.48 -6.88
N ILE A 97 -4.14 2.73 -5.83
CA ILE A 97 -3.09 1.71 -5.90
C ILE A 97 -3.70 0.34 -6.24
N PRO A 98 -3.29 -0.33 -7.33
CA PRO A 98 -3.81 -1.64 -7.71
C PRO A 98 -3.49 -2.73 -6.67
N VAL A 99 -4.51 -3.22 -5.97
CA VAL A 99 -4.40 -4.31 -5.00
C VAL A 99 -5.40 -5.42 -5.33
N PHE A 100 -4.91 -6.66 -5.38
CA PHE A 100 -5.66 -7.88 -5.67
C PHE A 100 -5.49 -8.85 -4.50
N ALA A 101 -6.18 -8.57 -3.40
CA ALA A 101 -6.03 -9.31 -2.15
C ALA A 101 -7.33 -9.29 -1.34
N ILE A 102 -7.79 -10.48 -0.96
CA ILE A 102 -8.95 -10.72 -0.10
C ILE A 102 -8.52 -11.74 0.96
N LYS A 103 -9.03 -11.63 2.18
CA LYS A 103 -8.90 -12.67 3.21
C LYS A 103 -9.97 -13.76 3.08
#